data_AF-A0A6J8ENB4-F1
#
_entry.id   AF-A0A6J8ENB4-F1
#
_cell.length_a   1.000
_cell.length_b   1.000
_cell.length_c   1.000
_cell.angle_alpha   90.00
_cell.angle_beta   90.00
_cell.angle_gamma   90.00
#
_symmetry.space_group_name_H-M   'P 1'
#
loop_
_entity.id
_entity.type
_entity.pdbx_description
1 polymer ?
#
loop_
_entity_poly.entity_id
_entity_poly.type
_entity_poly.pdbx_seq_one_letter_code
_entity_poly.pdbx_strand_id
1 'polypeptide(L)'
;MDFSHENNLFEKWKRWKQTMNLYLEVAMCEKTEKEQRRAVLYVIGLGGREIYNTFNFGENEADKLEVLLKKFEDYCIPKKNVTVIRLRFNTRVQNSSESIDQYLTDLKLIAKNCEFEHLKDGLIRDRIVFDTNSSRVKECLLREDGLTLDKSVGICRGDEESRKQMKTLNEEEQLHALRRKTQHQRKCLLFIIQIAR
;
A
#
# COMPACT_ATOMS: atom_id res chain seq x y z
N MET A 1 -0.45 14.54 -21.77
CA MET A 1 -0.13 14.17 -20.38
C MET A 1 -0.12 15.43 -19.53
N ASP A 2 -0.66 15.38 -18.32
CA ASP A 2 -0.63 16.51 -17.39
C ASP A 2 0.63 16.47 -16.52
N PHE A 3 1.44 17.54 -16.61
CA PHE A 3 2.71 17.71 -15.89
C PHE A 3 2.61 18.68 -14.70
N SER A 4 1.43 19.26 -14.44
CA SER A 4 1.24 20.30 -13.41
C SER A 4 1.38 19.81 -11.96
N HIS A 5 1.32 18.50 -11.73
CA HIS A 5 1.44 17.89 -10.40
C HIS A 5 2.58 16.87 -10.37
N GLU A 6 3.69 17.23 -9.70
CA GLU A 6 4.89 16.40 -9.56
C GLU A 6 4.65 15.08 -8.79
N ASN A 7 3.63 15.07 -7.92
CA ASN A 7 3.24 13.86 -7.21
C ASN A 7 2.89 12.73 -8.19
N ASN A 8 3.67 11.65 -8.14
CA ASN A 8 3.48 10.45 -8.94
C ASN A 8 3.70 10.64 -10.46
N LEU A 9 4.51 11.63 -10.86
CA LEU A 9 4.78 11.94 -12.27
C LEU A 9 5.31 10.72 -13.05
N PHE A 10 6.17 9.90 -12.44
CA PHE A 10 6.72 8.69 -13.08
C PHE A 10 5.67 7.60 -13.35
N GLU A 11 4.72 7.36 -12.45
CA GLU A 11 3.68 6.36 -12.71
C GLU A 11 2.66 6.89 -13.74
N LYS A 12 2.38 8.20 -13.75
CA LYS A 12 1.62 8.83 -14.84
C LYS A 12 2.34 8.65 -16.18
N TRP A 13 3.66 8.87 -16.19
CA TRP A 13 4.50 8.64 -17.36
C TRP A 13 4.44 7.19 -17.84
N LYS A 14 4.61 6.20 -16.95
CA LYS A 14 4.53 4.77 -17.33
C LYS A 14 3.23 4.41 -18.01
N ARG A 15 2.09 4.83 -17.43
CA ARG A 15 0.77 4.59 -18.01
C ARG A 15 0.63 5.26 -19.36
N TRP A 16 1.07 6.52 -19.47
CA TRP A 16 1.03 7.26 -20.71
C TRP A 16 1.92 6.65 -21.80
N LYS A 17 3.17 6.28 -21.46
CA LYS A 17 4.13 5.62 -22.36
C LYS A 17 3.57 4.29 -22.87
N GLN A 18 2.94 3.50 -22.00
CA GLN A 18 2.27 2.26 -22.41
C GLN A 18 1.17 2.53 -23.45
N THR A 19 0.27 3.49 -23.19
CA THR A 19 -0.78 3.87 -24.15
C THR A 19 -0.19 4.41 -25.45
N MET A 20 0.88 5.20 -25.37
CA MET A 20 1.54 5.78 -26.54
C MET A 20 2.20 4.70 -27.39
N ASN A 21 2.86 3.71 -26.78
CA ASN A 21 3.46 2.58 -27.50
C ASN A 21 2.39 1.78 -28.26
N LEU A 22 1.24 1.51 -27.65
CA LEU A 22 0.11 0.87 -28.34
C LEU A 22 -0.36 1.68 -29.56
N TYR A 23 -0.46 3.00 -29.42
CA TYR A 23 -0.81 3.87 -30.55
C TYR A 23 0.24 3.82 -31.66
N LEU A 24 1.54 3.82 -31.30
CA LEU A 24 2.64 3.72 -32.26
C LEU A 24 2.59 2.40 -33.04
N GLU A 25 2.36 1.30 -32.34
CA GLU A 25 2.26 -0.05 -32.92
C GLU A 25 1.04 -0.21 -33.84
N VAL A 26 -0.12 0.33 -33.45
CA VAL A 26 -1.38 0.11 -34.18
C VAL A 26 -1.61 1.13 -35.30
N ALA A 27 -1.29 2.40 -35.06
CA ALA A 27 -1.66 3.50 -35.96
C ALA A 27 -0.48 4.14 -36.70
N MET A 28 0.76 3.89 -36.28
CA MET A 28 1.95 4.56 -36.82
C MET A 28 3.06 3.58 -37.24
N CYS A 29 2.79 2.28 -37.34
CA CYS A 29 3.80 1.25 -37.60
C CYS A 29 4.49 1.41 -38.98
N GLU A 30 3.78 1.92 -39.98
CA GLU A 30 4.32 2.18 -41.32
C GLU A 30 4.95 3.58 -41.47
N LYS A 31 4.94 4.39 -40.41
CA LYS A 31 5.45 5.76 -40.43
C LYS A 31 6.93 5.81 -40.06
N THR A 32 7.62 6.82 -40.58
CA THR A 32 9.02 7.06 -40.23
C THR A 32 9.16 7.45 -38.75
N GLU A 33 10.32 7.19 -38.14
CA GLU A 33 10.59 7.62 -36.75
C GLU A 33 10.35 9.12 -36.55
N LYS A 34 10.67 9.93 -37.55
CA LYS A 34 10.45 11.38 -37.52
C LYS A 34 8.96 11.75 -37.43
N GLU A 35 8.10 11.04 -38.14
CA GLU A 35 6.64 11.25 -38.08
C GLU A 35 6.07 10.75 -36.74
N GLN A 36 6.53 9.58 -36.27
CA GLN A 36 6.17 9.05 -34.96
C GLN A 36 6.55 10.00 -33.82
N ARG A 37 7.75 10.58 -33.88
CA ARG A 37 8.24 11.59 -32.93
C ARG A 37 7.36 12.83 -32.90
N ARG A 38 6.92 13.32 -34.07
CA ARG A 38 5.98 14.45 -34.16
C ARG A 38 4.63 14.11 -33.55
N ALA A 39 4.11 12.90 -33.78
CA ALA A 39 2.87 12.45 -33.16
C ALA A 39 2.98 12.38 -31.63
N VAL A 40 4.08 11.84 -31.09
CA VAL A 40 4.38 11.86 -29.65
C VAL A 40 4.36 13.29 -29.09
N LEU A 41 5.07 14.22 -29.73
CA LEU A 41 5.13 15.63 -29.30
C LEU A 41 3.78 16.35 -29.42
N TYR A 42 2.91 15.93 -30.34
CA TYR A 42 1.55 16.44 -30.45
C TYR A 42 0.68 15.93 -29.29
N VAL A 43 0.65 14.61 -29.08
CA VAL A 43 -0.21 13.92 -28.10
C VAL A 43 0.20 14.22 -26.65
N ILE A 44 1.49 14.48 -26.40
CA ILE A 44 1.99 14.76 -25.04
C ILE A 44 1.43 16.07 -24.47
N GLY A 45 1.00 17.01 -25.32
CA GLY A 45 0.36 18.26 -24.93
C GLY A 45 1.32 19.44 -24.78
N LEU A 46 0.82 20.60 -24.33
CA LEU A 46 1.59 21.83 -24.21
C LEU A 46 2.71 21.72 -23.15
N GLY A 47 2.38 21.30 -21.92
CA GLY A 47 3.38 21.16 -20.86
C GLY A 47 4.51 20.18 -21.21
N GLY A 48 4.21 19.09 -21.93
CA GLY A 48 5.24 18.17 -22.43
C GLY A 48 6.14 18.81 -23.49
N ARG A 49 5.61 19.70 -24.34
CA ARG A 49 6.40 20.44 -25.33
C ARG A 49 7.27 21.53 -24.70
N GLU A 50 6.84 22.15 -23.61
CA GLU A 50 7.68 23.06 -22.83
C GLU A 50 8.87 22.32 -22.22
N ILE A 51 8.64 21.14 -21.64
CA ILE A 51 9.69 20.26 -21.12
C ILE A 51 10.63 19.83 -22.25
N TYR A 52 10.10 19.45 -23.41
CA TYR A 52 10.90 19.08 -24.58
C TYR A 52 11.90 20.18 -24.99
N ASN A 53 11.50 21.45 -24.90
CA ASN A 53 12.38 22.57 -25.24
C ASN A 53 13.58 22.72 -24.27
N THR A 54 13.55 22.05 -23.12
CA THR A 54 14.68 21.98 -22.17
C THR A 54 15.67 20.84 -22.47
N PHE A 55 15.33 19.93 -23.39
CA PHE A 55 16.14 18.78 -23.70
C PHE A 55 17.27 19.11 -24.68
N ASN A 56 18.49 18.72 -24.32
CA ASN A 56 19.64 18.74 -25.23
C ASN A 56 19.74 17.39 -25.95
N PHE A 57 19.82 17.40 -27.28
CA PHE A 57 20.02 16.21 -28.10
C PHE A 57 21.43 16.25 -28.72
N GLY A 58 22.15 15.13 -28.71
CA GLY A 58 23.41 15.00 -29.42
C GLY A 58 23.25 14.95 -30.94
N GLU A 59 24.35 15.10 -31.67
CA GLU A 59 24.38 14.87 -33.11
C GLU A 59 23.91 13.44 -33.40
N ASN A 60 22.89 13.29 -34.25
CA ASN A 60 22.22 12.02 -34.60
C ASN A 60 21.26 11.41 -33.55
N GLU A 61 20.91 12.14 -32.49
CA GLU A 61 19.88 11.72 -31.52
C GLU A 61 18.51 12.38 -31.76
N ALA A 62 18.50 13.50 -32.48
CA ALA A 62 17.31 14.32 -32.69
C ALA A 62 16.23 13.64 -33.56
N ASP A 63 16.58 12.59 -34.30
CA ASP A 63 15.62 11.84 -35.12
C ASP A 63 15.14 10.53 -34.46
N LYS A 64 15.79 10.10 -33.37
CA LYS A 64 15.50 8.82 -32.73
C LYS A 64 14.31 8.92 -31.78
N LEU A 65 13.29 8.10 -32.00
CA LEU A 65 12.09 8.07 -31.17
C LEU A 65 12.39 7.58 -29.74
N GLU A 66 13.16 6.50 -29.61
CA GLU A 66 13.52 5.91 -28.31
C GLU A 66 14.29 6.90 -27.44
N VAL A 67 15.16 7.73 -28.04
CA VAL A 67 15.90 8.76 -27.29
C VAL A 67 14.93 9.82 -26.74
N LEU A 68 13.91 10.21 -27.50
CA LEU A 68 12.89 11.14 -27.03
C LEU A 68 12.12 10.55 -25.84
N LEU A 69 11.63 9.31 -25.96
CA LEU A 69 10.89 8.64 -24.89
C LEU A 69 11.75 8.48 -23.65
N LYS A 70 13.04 8.15 -23.80
CA LYS A 70 13.97 8.04 -22.68
C LYS A 70 14.20 9.37 -21.97
N LYS A 71 14.39 10.48 -22.68
CA LYS A 71 14.57 11.80 -22.03
C LYS A 71 13.33 12.23 -21.24
N PHE A 72 12.13 11.95 -21.77
CA PHE A 72 10.91 12.18 -20.99
C PHE A 72 10.79 11.25 -19.80
N GLU A 73 11.19 9.99 -19.94
CA GLU A 73 11.25 9.04 -18.83
C GLU A 73 12.18 9.53 -17.73
N ASP A 74 13.40 9.93 -18.09
CA ASP A 74 14.41 10.48 -17.18
C ASP A 74 13.92 11.76 -16.48
N TYR A 75 13.22 12.64 -17.20
CA TYR A 75 12.58 13.84 -16.63
C TYR A 75 11.48 13.47 -15.62
N CYS A 76 10.68 12.44 -15.95
CA CYS A 76 9.55 12.02 -15.13
C CYS A 76 9.95 11.17 -13.93
N ILE A 77 11.17 10.60 -13.90
CA ILE A 77 11.72 9.96 -12.71
C ILE A 77 11.72 11.03 -11.60
N PRO A 78 10.92 10.86 -10.53
CA PRO A 78 10.98 11.80 -9.43
C PRO A 78 12.43 11.84 -8.95
N LYS A 79 12.95 13.06 -8.69
CA LYS A 79 14.07 13.20 -7.76
C LYS A 79 13.58 12.62 -6.44
N LYS A 80 13.83 11.33 -6.27
CA LYS A 80 13.32 10.54 -5.17
C LYS A 80 13.95 11.12 -3.93
N ASN A 81 13.19 11.90 -3.18
CA ASN A 81 13.64 12.39 -1.89
C ASN A 81 13.54 11.22 -0.91
N VAL A 82 14.55 10.35 -0.97
CA VAL A 82 14.66 9.15 -0.13
C VAL A 82 14.51 9.53 1.34
N THR A 83 15.04 10.69 1.75
CA THR A 83 14.89 11.23 3.10
C THR A 83 13.42 11.44 3.49
N VAL A 84 12.61 12.06 2.64
CA VAL A 84 11.17 12.26 2.89
C VAL A 84 10.42 10.92 2.95
N ILE A 85 10.78 9.97 2.09
CA ILE A 85 10.13 8.66 2.06
C ILE A 85 10.49 7.84 3.31
N ARG A 86 11.77 7.87 3.72
CA ARG A 86 12.24 7.26 4.98
C ARG A 86 11.63 7.92 6.20
N LEU A 87 11.43 9.25 6.18
CA LEU A 87 10.68 9.94 7.23
C LEU A 87 9.25 9.39 7.31
N ARG A 88 8.54 9.32 6.18
CA ARG A 88 7.19 8.72 6.12
C ARG A 88 7.14 7.29 6.63
N PHE A 89 8.15 6.48 6.31
CA PHE A 89 8.28 5.12 6.83
C PHE A 89 8.44 5.12 8.35
N ASN A 90 9.34 5.95 8.88
CA ASN A 90 9.64 6.00 10.32
C ASN A 90 8.51 6.62 11.15
N THR A 91 7.67 7.47 10.56
CA THR A 91 6.51 8.08 11.22
C THR A 91 5.20 7.31 10.98
N ARG A 92 5.23 6.19 10.24
CA ARG A 92 4.03 5.41 9.96
C ARG A 92 3.62 4.60 11.19
N VAL A 93 2.48 4.96 11.77
CA VAL A 93 1.93 4.32 12.99
C VAL A 93 0.70 3.48 12.71
N GLN A 94 0.57 2.29 13.30
CA GLN A 94 -0.57 1.39 13.12
C GLN A 94 -1.83 1.97 13.79
N ASN A 95 -2.92 2.15 13.02
CA ASN A 95 -4.16 2.65 13.61
C ASN A 95 -4.81 1.61 14.54
N SER A 96 -5.60 2.06 15.53
CA SER A 96 -6.22 1.17 16.53
C SER A 96 -7.18 0.13 15.93
N SER A 97 -7.79 0.41 14.78
CA SER A 97 -8.68 -0.50 14.05
C SER A 97 -8.01 -1.20 12.86
N GLU A 98 -6.77 -0.85 12.56
CA GLU A 98 -6.03 -1.38 11.42
C GLU A 98 -5.44 -2.75 11.77
N SER A 99 -5.66 -3.75 10.90
CA SER A 99 -5.04 -5.06 11.09
C SER A 99 -3.55 -5.03 10.77
N ILE A 100 -2.81 -6.00 11.32
CA ILE A 100 -1.39 -6.17 11.03
C ILE A 100 -1.13 -6.33 9.52
N ASP A 101 -2.03 -6.96 8.78
CA ASP A 101 -1.88 -7.17 7.33
C ASP A 101 -2.01 -5.88 6.52
N GLN A 102 -2.93 -5.01 6.92
CA GLN A 102 -3.08 -3.68 6.33
C GLN A 102 -1.84 -2.83 6.61
N TYR A 103 -1.41 -2.81 7.87
CA TYR A 103 -0.21 -2.08 8.30
C TYR A 103 1.06 -2.56 7.58
N LEU A 104 1.26 -3.88 7.50
CA LEU A 104 2.39 -4.50 6.81
C LEU A 104 2.39 -4.16 5.32
N THR A 105 1.23 -4.18 4.68
CA THR A 105 1.08 -3.84 3.25
C THR A 105 1.53 -2.42 2.99
N ASP A 106 1.08 -1.47 3.82
CA ASP A 106 1.49 -0.07 3.72
C ASP A 106 2.99 0.13 3.98
N LEU A 107 3.55 -0.51 5.01
CA LEU A 107 4.99 -0.46 5.28
C LEU A 107 5.81 -1.00 4.10
N LYS A 108 5.39 -2.13 3.51
CA LYS A 108 6.04 -2.71 2.32
C LYS A 108 5.97 -1.78 1.11
N LEU A 109 4.84 -1.08 0.93
CA LEU A 109 4.64 -0.12 -0.16
C LEU A 109 5.57 1.10 -0.01
N ILE A 110 5.67 1.67 1.20
CA ILE A 110 6.58 2.79 1.47
C ILE A 110 8.03 2.33 1.31
N ALA A 111 8.40 1.19 1.90
CA ALA A 111 9.77 0.65 1.91
C ALA A 111 10.31 0.34 0.50
N LYS A 112 9.45 0.05 -0.48
CA LYS A 112 9.85 -0.13 -1.90
C LYS A 112 10.67 1.05 -2.42
N ASN A 113 10.40 2.25 -1.91
CA ASN A 113 11.04 3.49 -2.31
C ASN A 113 12.02 4.03 -1.24
N CYS A 114 12.45 3.23 -0.27
CA CYS A 114 13.38 3.69 0.78
C CYS A 114 14.85 3.35 0.53
N GLU A 115 15.18 2.53 -0.48
CA GLU A 115 16.57 2.07 -0.73
C GLU A 115 17.19 1.43 0.52
N PHE A 116 16.41 0.55 1.16
CA PHE A 116 16.88 -0.22 2.31
C PHE A 116 17.66 -1.48 1.91
N GLU A 117 17.64 -1.84 0.62
CA GLU A 117 18.37 -3.01 0.10
C GLU A 117 18.07 -4.27 0.94
N HIS A 118 19.12 -4.97 1.38
CA HIS A 118 19.05 -6.18 2.19
C HIS A 118 18.49 -5.94 3.61
N LEU A 119 18.43 -4.70 4.10
CA LEU A 119 17.89 -4.35 5.42
C LEU A 119 16.37 -4.19 5.43
N LYS A 120 15.71 -4.22 4.26
CA LYS A 120 14.29 -3.90 4.10
C LYS A 120 13.40 -4.65 5.10
N ASP A 121 13.54 -5.96 5.20
CA ASP A 121 12.66 -6.79 6.04
C ASP A 121 12.97 -6.60 7.53
N GLY A 122 14.24 -6.39 7.89
CA GLY A 122 14.64 -6.05 9.25
C GLY A 122 14.05 -4.73 9.72
N LEU A 123 14.10 -3.69 8.88
CA LEU A 123 13.52 -2.38 9.22
C LEU A 123 12.00 -2.40 9.31
N ILE A 124 11.31 -3.20 8.48
CA ILE A 124 9.85 -3.39 8.58
C ILE A 124 9.53 -4.12 9.89
N ARG A 125 10.25 -5.18 10.23
CA ARG A 125 10.11 -5.89 11.51
C ARG A 125 10.29 -4.93 12.69
N ASP A 126 11.35 -4.12 12.68
CA ASP A 126 11.64 -3.19 13.78
C ASP A 126 10.53 -2.16 13.95
N ARG A 127 9.92 -1.72 12.84
CA ARG A 127 8.76 -0.83 12.85
C ARG A 127 7.52 -1.48 13.50
N ILE A 128 7.26 -2.76 13.20
CA ILE A 128 6.19 -3.54 13.85
C ILE A 128 6.45 -3.69 15.35
N VAL A 129 7.68 -4.01 15.76
CA VAL A 129 8.05 -4.14 17.19
C VAL A 129 7.89 -2.82 17.94
N PHE A 130 8.28 -1.71 17.31
CA PHE A 130 8.15 -0.40 17.93
C PHE A 130 6.68 -0.02 18.15
N ASP A 131 5.84 -0.27 17.14
CA ASP A 131 4.53 0.38 16.98
C ASP A 131 3.31 -0.53 17.18
N THR A 132 3.50 -1.76 17.64
CA THR A 132 2.36 -2.64 17.90
C THR A 132 1.40 -2.04 18.95
N ASN A 133 0.09 -2.11 18.66
CA ASN A 133 -0.97 -1.61 19.53
C ASN A 133 -1.23 -2.47 20.79
N SER A 134 -0.51 -3.58 20.97
CA SER A 134 -0.70 -4.51 22.08
C SER A 134 0.59 -4.67 22.88
N SER A 135 0.57 -4.27 24.15
CA SER A 135 1.70 -4.46 25.07
C SER A 135 2.07 -5.95 25.19
N ARG A 136 1.07 -6.84 25.19
CA ARG A 136 1.26 -8.30 25.18
C ARG A 136 2.04 -8.76 23.96
N VAL A 137 1.66 -8.28 22.78
CA VAL A 137 2.37 -8.61 21.53
C VAL A 137 3.79 -8.09 21.58
N LYS A 138 3.98 -6.86 22.05
CA LYS A 138 5.32 -6.26 22.18
C LYS A 138 6.22 -7.10 23.07
N GLU A 139 5.72 -7.57 24.21
CA GLU A 139 6.46 -8.47 25.10
C GLU A 139 6.82 -9.80 24.40
N CYS A 140 5.87 -10.42 23.69
CA CYS A 140 6.13 -11.65 22.94
C CYS A 140 7.19 -11.45 21.85
N LEU A 141 7.11 -10.33 21.11
CA LEU A 141 8.09 -9.99 20.07
C LEU A 141 9.49 -9.80 20.66
N LEU A 142 9.60 -9.11 21.80
CA LEU A 142 10.90 -8.84 22.46
C LEU A 142 11.54 -10.08 23.10
N ARG A 143 10.76 -11.14 23.36
CA ARG A 143 11.25 -12.41 23.91
C ARG A 143 11.81 -13.36 22.85
N GLU A 144 11.42 -13.19 21.59
CA GLU A 144 11.79 -14.08 20.50
C GLU A 144 13.25 -13.86 20.07
N ASP A 145 14.09 -14.87 20.24
CA ASP A 145 15.44 -14.87 19.68
C ASP A 145 15.40 -15.13 18.17
N GLY A 146 16.25 -14.44 17.41
CA GLY A 146 16.23 -14.51 15.95
C GLY A 146 14.88 -14.11 15.33
N LEU A 147 14.25 -13.05 15.84
CA LEU A 147 12.98 -12.55 15.33
C LEU A 147 13.11 -12.12 13.85
N THR A 148 12.36 -12.78 12.97
CA THR A 148 12.23 -12.42 11.55
C THR A 148 10.94 -11.64 11.29
N LEU A 149 10.85 -11.00 10.12
CA LEU A 149 9.61 -10.33 9.70
C LEU A 149 8.41 -11.29 9.72
N ASP A 150 8.55 -12.48 9.15
CA ASP A 150 7.47 -13.47 9.10
C ASP A 150 7.04 -13.94 10.49
N LYS A 151 7.99 -14.19 11.40
CA LYS A 151 7.68 -14.52 12.81
C LYS A 151 6.92 -13.38 13.49
N SER A 152 7.36 -12.14 13.29
CA SER A 152 6.72 -10.97 13.90
C SER A 152 5.26 -10.81 13.44
N VAL A 153 5.00 -11.00 12.15
CA VAL A 153 3.66 -10.95 11.57
C VAL A 153 2.81 -12.12 12.09
N GLY A 154 3.39 -13.32 12.21
CA GLY A 154 2.71 -14.48 12.78
C GLY A 154 2.23 -14.27 14.21
N ILE A 155 3.09 -13.70 15.07
CA ILE A 155 2.74 -13.37 16.46
C ILE A 155 1.58 -12.36 16.51
N CYS A 156 1.65 -11.30 15.71
CA CYS A 156 0.58 -10.30 15.63
C CYS A 156 -0.75 -10.89 15.14
N ARG A 157 -0.73 -11.71 14.07
CA ARG A 157 -1.94 -12.36 13.53
C ARG A 157 -2.57 -13.31 14.55
N GLY A 158 -1.77 -14.17 15.18
CA GLY A 158 -2.27 -15.12 16.19
C GLY A 158 -2.91 -14.41 17.39
N ASP A 159 -2.39 -13.24 17.77
CA ASP A 159 -2.96 -12.40 18.81
C ASP A 159 -4.27 -11.70 18.38
N GLU A 160 -4.37 -11.23 17.12
CA GLU A 160 -5.63 -10.73 16.55
C GLU A 160 -6.72 -11.80 16.50
N GLU A 161 -6.38 -13.01 16.04
CA GLU A 161 -7.28 -14.16 15.99
C GLU A 161 -7.72 -14.59 17.39
N SER A 162 -6.78 -14.70 18.33
CA SER A 162 -7.09 -15.03 19.73
C SER A 162 -8.08 -14.04 20.35
N ARG A 163 -7.89 -12.74 20.11
CA ARG A 163 -8.83 -11.71 20.59
C ARG A 163 -10.21 -11.82 19.96
N LYS A 164 -10.28 -12.11 18.66
CA LYS A 164 -11.56 -12.32 17.97
C LYS A 164 -12.29 -13.52 18.58
N GLN A 165 -11.59 -14.64 18.77
CA GLN A 165 -12.16 -15.84 19.35
C GLN A 165 -12.64 -15.63 20.80
N MET A 166 -11.84 -14.97 21.65
CA MET A 166 -12.24 -14.66 23.02
C MET A 166 -13.48 -13.77 23.10
N LYS A 167 -13.62 -12.80 22.20
CA LYS A 167 -14.84 -11.96 22.14
C LYS A 167 -16.07 -12.80 21.81
N THR A 168 -15.98 -13.67 20.80
CA THR A 168 -17.08 -14.56 20.40
C THR A 168 -17.48 -15.49 21.55
N LEU A 169 -16.52 -16.12 22.23
CA LEU A 169 -16.80 -16.99 23.38
C LEU A 169 -17.51 -16.23 24.52
N ASN A 170 -17.05 -15.03 24.86
CA ASN A 170 -17.68 -14.22 25.91
C ASN A 170 -19.11 -13.78 25.55
N GLU A 171 -19.36 -13.44 24.28
CA GLU A 171 -20.70 -13.10 23.79
C GLU A 171 -21.64 -14.32 23.86
N GLU A 172 -21.16 -15.50 23.48
CA GLU A 172 -21.91 -16.75 23.59
C GLU A 172 -22.25 -17.08 25.05
N GLU A 173 -21.30 -16.96 25.97
CA GLU A 173 -21.52 -17.19 27.40
C GLU A 173 -22.60 -16.25 27.98
N GLN A 174 -22.56 -14.97 27.61
CA GLN A 174 -23.57 -13.99 28.02
C GLN A 174 -24.95 -14.32 27.45
N LEU A 175 -25.03 -14.73 26.19
CA LEU A 175 -26.28 -15.19 25.56
C LEU A 175 -26.84 -16.43 26.25
N HIS A 176 -25.99 -17.40 26.58
CA HIS A 176 -26.38 -18.60 27.32
C HIS A 176 -26.90 -18.26 28.72
N ALA A 177 -26.26 -17.34 29.43
CA ALA A 177 -26.69 -16.88 30.76
C ALA A 177 -28.05 -16.16 30.70
N LEU A 178 -28.27 -15.29 29.70
CA LEU A 178 -29.54 -14.59 29.49
C LEU A 178 -30.67 -15.58 29.19
N ARG A 179 -30.45 -16.55 28.28
CA ARG A 179 -31.44 -17.60 27.96
C ARG A 179 -31.87 -18.39 29.19
N ARG A 180 -30.92 -18.78 30.07
CA ARG A 180 -31.22 -19.48 31.32
C ARG A 180 -32.09 -18.64 32.27
N LYS A 181 -31.80 -17.33 32.43
CA LYS A 181 -32.61 -16.42 33.25
C LYS A 181 -34.04 -16.28 32.71
N THR A 182 -34.20 -16.10 31.40
CA THR A 182 -35.53 -15.99 30.77
C THR A 182 -36.34 -17.27 30.92
N GLN A 183 -35.70 -18.44 30.77
CA GLN A 183 -36.36 -19.73 30.95
C GLN A 183 -36.79 -19.98 32.40
N HIS A 184 -35.96 -19.58 33.37
CA HIS A 184 -36.30 -19.66 34.78
C HIS A 184 -37.48 -18.74 35.14
N GLN A 185 -37.47 -17.48 34.68
CA GLN A 185 -38.58 -16.55 34.87
C GLN A 185 -39.89 -17.09 34.27
N ARG A 186 -39.86 -17.66 33.06
CA ARG A 186 -41.03 -18.29 32.45
C ARG A 186 -41.57 -19.46 33.28
N LYS A 187 -40.70 -20.32 33.81
CA LYS A 187 -41.09 -21.43 34.68
C LYS A 187 -41.72 -20.94 35.99
N CYS A 188 -41.13 -19.93 36.64
CA CYS A 188 -41.70 -19.32 37.83
C CYS A 188 -43.08 -18.70 37.56
N LEU A 189 -43.22 -17.98 36.44
CA LEU A 189 -44.50 -17.36 36.07
C LEU A 189 -45.60 -18.42 35.83
N LEU A 190 -45.27 -19.51 35.14
CA LEU A 190 -46.18 -20.63 34.91
C LEU A 190 -46.60 -21.31 36.22
N PHE A 191 -45.66 -21.48 37.15
CA PHE A 191 -45.93 -22.06 38.47
C PHE A 191 -46.85 -21.17 39.31
N ILE A 192 -46.62 -19.86 39.32
CA ILE A 192 -47.50 -18.89 39.99
C ILE A 192 -48.92 -18.94 39.41
N ILE A 193 -49.05 -18.99 38.08
CA ILE A 193 -50.36 -19.09 37.41
C ILE A 193 -51.07 -20.41 37.77
N GLN A 194 -50.34 -21.51 37.93
CA GLN A 194 -50.90 -22.81 38.33
C GLN A 194 -51.39 -22.83 39.78
N ILE A 195 -50.72 -22.12 40.69
CA ILE A 195 -51.12 -22.05 42.10
C ILE A 195 -52.31 -21.09 42.31
N ALA A 196 -52.48 -20.10 41.44
CA ALA A 196 -53.56 -19.11 41.53
C ALA A 196 -54.92 -19.59 40.95
N ARG A 197 -55.04 -20.86 40.54
CA ARG A 197 -56.27 -21.52 40.07
C ARG A 197 -56.72 -22.57 41.06
#